data_AF-A0A1I5KUK5-F1
#
_entry.id   AF-A0A1I5KUK5-F1
#
_cell.length_a   1.000
_cell.length_b   1.000
_cell.length_c   1.000
_cell.angle_alpha   90.00
_cell.angle_beta   90.00
_cell.angle_gamma   90.00
#
_symmetry.space_group_name_H-M   'P 1'
#
loop_
_entity.id
_entity.type
_entity.pdbx_description
1 polymer ?
#
loop_
_entity_poly.entity_id
_entity_poly.type
_entity_poly.pdbx_seq_one_letter_code
_entity_poly.pdbx_strand_id
1 'polypeptide(L)'
;MQTDSHTLIDIPFNFRHTCWFCGEPASRELNFPRRANKNVEHALLAIPACKECEAISHPRDIKSIWQLRAHIKQKLMTKYTKHLAVGENWTKEELEDSEFSGSILGGFGESAWQMYEIAKQRIAYEGWPLIVDGLPFYAIDDTSSFEFDGMHYASLAACVEFFVNASDVDRDLLTQVVDIVTPARFGYALKIAKLNKRISPARRTQIIDDIAVQEVEDREAERERLAMNAQDHAIVEITVSGAIAPTFAIQWAMDRGAHTLSALCLLEDEYFDDFQHLGGAAAFASYNGLQLYLDAREDEAWVEENDPNKDMW
;
A
#
# COMPACT_ATOMS: atom_id res chain seq x y z
N MET A 1 30.19 -35.87 -22.91
CA MET A 1 29.53 -36.20 -21.64
C MET A 1 29.52 -34.92 -20.81
N GLN A 2 28.41 -34.19 -20.81
CA GLN A 2 28.28 -32.94 -20.08
C GLN A 2 28.04 -33.35 -18.61
N THR A 3 29.01 -33.07 -17.75
CA THR A 3 28.83 -33.21 -16.31
C THR A 3 27.84 -32.13 -15.87
N ASP A 4 26.71 -32.54 -15.31
CA ASP A 4 25.74 -31.68 -14.64
C ASP A 4 26.34 -31.08 -13.35
N SER A 5 27.38 -30.25 -13.47
CA SER A 5 28.02 -29.58 -12.34
C SER A 5 27.38 -28.22 -12.10
N HIS A 6 26.88 -28.00 -10.89
CA HIS A 6 26.41 -26.69 -10.45
C HIS A 6 27.56 -25.68 -10.38
N THR A 7 27.35 -24.50 -10.95
CA THR A 7 28.30 -23.39 -10.88
C THR A 7 27.98 -22.55 -9.64
N LEU A 8 28.98 -22.34 -8.78
CA LEU A 8 28.85 -21.46 -7.62
C LEU A 8 28.64 -20.02 -8.08
N ILE A 9 27.64 -19.35 -7.52
CA ILE A 9 27.44 -17.91 -7.77
C ILE A 9 28.61 -17.10 -7.21
N ASP A 10 28.91 -15.97 -7.83
CA ASP A 10 29.90 -15.05 -7.29
C ASP A 10 29.42 -14.48 -5.95
N ILE A 11 30.30 -14.51 -4.95
CA ILE A 11 30.01 -14.03 -3.61
C ILE A 11 30.84 -12.78 -3.36
N PRO A 12 30.23 -11.59 -3.21
CA PRO A 12 30.96 -10.39 -2.86
C PRO A 12 31.70 -10.59 -1.54
N PHE A 13 32.87 -9.94 -1.40
CA PHE A 13 33.76 -10.15 -0.26
C PHE A 13 33.07 -10.00 1.10
N ASN A 14 32.12 -9.06 1.22
CA ASN A 14 31.37 -8.78 2.45
C ASN A 14 30.31 -9.85 2.80
N PHE A 15 30.00 -10.75 1.87
CA PHE A 15 28.97 -11.79 2.03
C PHE A 15 29.52 -13.22 1.97
N ARG A 16 30.85 -13.40 1.98
CA ARG A 16 31.56 -14.69 1.85
C ARG A 16 31.17 -15.79 2.85
N HIS A 17 30.49 -15.43 3.94
CA HIS A 17 30.00 -16.36 4.96
C HIS A 17 28.51 -16.15 5.22
N THR A 18 27.76 -15.62 4.25
CA THR A 18 26.38 -15.19 4.41
C THR A 18 25.45 -16.03 3.55
N CYS A 19 24.36 -16.49 4.13
CA CYS A 19 23.31 -17.21 3.43
C CYS A 19 22.59 -16.23 2.48
N TRP A 20 22.58 -16.55 1.19
CA TRP A 20 21.96 -15.68 0.19
C TRP A 20 20.45 -15.48 0.42
N PHE A 21 19.78 -16.46 1.04
CA PHE A 21 18.35 -16.44 1.29
C PHE A 21 17.93 -15.65 2.54
N CYS A 22 18.71 -15.66 3.62
CA CYS A 22 18.26 -15.09 4.90
C CYS A 22 19.30 -14.33 5.72
N GLY A 23 20.54 -14.15 5.23
CA GLY A 23 21.55 -13.34 5.90
C GLY A 23 22.28 -14.04 7.06
N GLU A 24 21.81 -15.21 7.50
CA GLU A 24 22.49 -16.03 8.50
C GLU A 24 23.85 -16.55 8.03
N PRO A 25 24.75 -16.97 8.93
CA PRO A 25 25.99 -17.61 8.55
C PRO A 25 25.78 -18.80 7.60
N ALA A 26 26.38 -18.71 6.41
CA ALA A 26 26.39 -19.80 5.44
C ALA A 26 27.35 -20.90 5.90
N SER A 27 26.88 -22.14 5.86
CA SER A 27 27.70 -23.33 6.19
C SER A 27 27.44 -24.49 5.24
N ARG A 28 26.66 -24.26 4.19
CA ARG A 28 26.20 -25.24 3.19
C ARG A 28 26.12 -24.56 1.83
N GLU A 29 26.07 -25.38 0.79
CA GLU A 29 25.75 -24.97 -0.57
C GLU A 29 24.45 -25.62 -0.98
N LEU A 30 23.51 -24.82 -1.49
CA LEU A 30 22.25 -25.28 -2.04
C LEU A 30 22.40 -25.35 -3.56
N ASN A 31 22.32 -26.57 -4.10
CA ASN A 31 22.35 -26.84 -5.53
C ASN A 31 20.94 -26.74 -6.12
N PHE A 32 20.72 -25.78 -7.02
CA PHE A 32 19.46 -25.56 -7.70
C PHE A 32 19.63 -25.52 -9.23
N PRO A 33 18.82 -26.27 -9.98
CA PRO A 33 17.88 -27.29 -9.53
C PRO A 33 18.64 -28.51 -8.96
N ARG A 34 18.04 -29.23 -8.00
CA ARG A 34 18.68 -30.42 -7.38
C ARG A 34 19.09 -31.49 -8.41
N ARG A 35 18.41 -31.53 -9.56
CA ARG A 35 18.73 -32.36 -10.71
C ARG A 35 18.44 -31.55 -11.96
N ALA A 36 19.24 -31.75 -13.02
CA ALA A 36 18.95 -31.18 -14.32
C ALA A 36 17.53 -31.59 -14.75
N ASN A 37 16.68 -30.60 -15.03
CA ASN A 37 15.32 -30.78 -15.50
C ASN A 37 15.12 -29.84 -16.70
N LYS A 38 14.43 -30.31 -17.74
CA LYS A 38 14.07 -29.53 -18.93
C LYS A 38 13.20 -28.30 -18.62
N ASN A 39 12.61 -28.25 -17.43
CA ASN A 39 11.71 -27.18 -17.01
C ASN A 39 12.41 -25.99 -16.34
N VAL A 40 13.73 -26.03 -16.17
CA VAL A 40 14.49 -24.95 -15.53
C VAL A 40 15.13 -24.10 -16.61
N GLU A 41 14.87 -22.80 -16.55
CA GLU A 41 15.14 -21.84 -17.64
C GLU A 41 16.55 -21.25 -17.58
N HIS A 42 17.41 -21.79 -16.71
CA HIS A 42 18.74 -21.23 -16.45
C HIS A 42 19.79 -22.29 -16.08
N ALA A 43 21.05 -21.86 -15.99
CA ALA A 43 22.20 -22.70 -15.63
C ALA A 43 22.04 -23.34 -14.23
N LEU A 44 22.69 -24.47 -13.99
CA LEU A 44 22.72 -25.12 -12.67
C LEU A 44 23.53 -24.25 -11.70
N LEU A 45 22.93 -23.78 -10.62
CA LEU A 45 23.54 -22.88 -9.64
C LEU A 45 23.84 -23.60 -8.32
N ALA A 46 25.01 -23.34 -7.75
CA ALA A 46 25.32 -23.60 -6.35
C ALA A 46 25.28 -22.28 -5.58
N ILE A 47 24.58 -22.25 -4.45
CA ILE A 47 24.24 -21.01 -3.74
C ILE A 47 24.60 -21.15 -2.26
N PRO A 48 25.33 -20.18 -1.66
CA PRO A 48 25.66 -20.22 -0.25
C PRO A 48 24.39 -20.15 0.61
N ALA A 49 24.22 -21.13 1.49
CA ALA A 49 23.06 -21.27 2.34
C ALA A 49 23.43 -21.62 3.79
N CYS A 50 22.57 -21.22 4.74
CA CYS A 50 22.62 -21.75 6.09
C CYS A 50 21.95 -23.15 6.11
N LYS A 51 22.21 -23.92 7.18
CA LYS A 51 21.65 -25.28 7.35
C LYS A 51 20.13 -25.31 7.23
N GLU A 52 19.45 -24.28 7.70
CA GLU A 52 18.00 -24.21 7.68
C GLU A 52 17.44 -23.96 6.27
N CYS A 53 17.99 -22.99 5.54
CA CYS A 53 17.53 -22.69 4.18
C CYS A 53 17.76 -23.86 3.23
N GLU A 54 18.89 -24.56 3.38
CA GLU A 54 19.21 -25.74 2.56
C GLU A 54 18.28 -26.93 2.86
N ALA A 55 17.93 -27.13 4.14
CA ALA A 55 17.05 -28.23 4.56
C ALA A 55 15.58 -28.07 4.12
N ILE A 56 15.16 -26.87 3.69
CA ILE A 56 13.79 -26.64 3.24
C ILE A 56 13.53 -27.42 1.94
N SER A 57 12.55 -28.33 2.01
CA SER A 57 12.06 -29.03 0.82
C SER A 57 11.35 -28.05 -0.11
N HIS A 58 11.68 -28.09 -1.39
CA HIS A 58 11.05 -27.27 -2.43
C HIS A 58 10.26 -28.12 -3.44
N PRO A 59 9.10 -27.64 -3.91
CA PRO A 59 8.31 -28.27 -4.96
C PRO A 59 9.10 -28.53 -6.26
N ARG A 60 8.66 -29.52 -7.04
CA ARG A 60 9.33 -29.93 -8.29
C ARG A 60 9.06 -28.99 -9.47
N ASP A 61 8.02 -28.19 -9.36
CA ASP A 61 7.50 -27.24 -10.33
C ASP A 61 8.16 -25.86 -10.23
N ILE A 62 9.03 -25.63 -9.25
CA ILE A 62 9.85 -24.42 -9.17
C ILE A 62 10.87 -24.42 -10.32
N LYS A 63 10.82 -23.38 -11.16
CA LYS A 63 11.58 -23.27 -12.41
C LYS A 63 12.71 -22.25 -12.38
N SER A 64 12.66 -21.30 -11.43
CA SER A 64 13.62 -20.22 -11.31
C SER A 64 14.19 -20.15 -9.89
N ILE A 65 15.40 -19.61 -9.77
CA ILE A 65 16.01 -19.31 -8.46
C ILE A 65 15.19 -18.30 -7.66
N TRP A 66 14.50 -17.39 -8.33
CA TRP A 66 13.64 -16.39 -7.71
C TRP A 66 12.42 -17.05 -7.06
N GLN A 67 11.76 -17.98 -7.75
CA GLN A 67 10.69 -18.80 -7.16
C GLN A 67 11.18 -19.63 -5.97
N LEU A 68 12.39 -20.22 -6.06
CA LEU A 68 12.98 -20.94 -4.93
C LEU A 68 13.20 -20.01 -3.73
N ARG A 69 13.71 -18.81 -3.97
CA ARG A 69 13.92 -17.78 -2.94
C ARG A 69 12.60 -17.42 -2.27
N ALA A 70 11.57 -17.10 -3.04
CA ALA A 70 10.24 -16.79 -2.53
C ALA A 70 9.66 -17.94 -1.70
N HIS A 71 9.81 -19.18 -2.16
CA HIS A 71 9.38 -20.37 -1.41
C HIS A 71 10.13 -20.53 -0.08
N ILE A 72 11.46 -20.38 -0.08
CA ILE A 72 12.27 -20.45 1.15
C ILE A 72 11.86 -19.36 2.12
N LYS A 73 11.68 -18.12 1.64
CA LYS A 73 11.21 -16.98 2.45
C LYS A 73 9.86 -17.26 3.09
N GLN A 74 8.90 -17.77 2.31
CA GLN A 74 7.59 -18.15 2.84
C GLN A 74 7.70 -19.23 3.91
N LYS A 75 8.55 -20.26 3.71
CA LYS A 75 8.75 -21.33 4.70
C LYS A 75 9.41 -20.83 5.98
N LEU A 76 10.37 -19.92 5.87
CA LEU A 76 10.93 -19.24 7.05
C LEU A 76 9.86 -18.43 7.77
N MET A 77 9.04 -17.66 7.04
CA MET A 77 7.97 -16.85 7.63
C MET A 77 6.97 -17.71 8.40
N THR A 78 6.53 -18.83 7.82
CA THR A 78 5.65 -19.81 8.51
C THR A 78 6.32 -20.41 9.75
N LYS A 79 7.62 -20.71 9.69
CA LYS A 79 8.34 -21.26 10.84
C LYS A 79 8.51 -20.24 11.96
N TYR A 80 8.82 -19.00 11.61
CA TYR A 80 9.07 -17.91 12.53
C TYR A 80 7.80 -17.12 12.90
N THR A 81 6.61 -17.56 12.49
CA THR A 81 5.34 -16.85 12.73
C THR A 81 5.15 -16.44 14.19
N LYS A 82 5.49 -17.29 15.16
CA LYS A 82 5.38 -16.95 16.59
C LYS A 82 6.30 -15.81 17.03
N HIS A 83 7.49 -15.73 16.45
CA HIS A 83 8.44 -14.67 16.74
C HIS A 83 8.04 -13.37 16.04
N LEU A 84 7.59 -13.47 14.78
CA LEU A 84 7.07 -12.33 14.02
C LEU A 84 5.79 -11.76 14.67
N ALA A 85 4.95 -12.61 15.25
CA ALA A 85 3.75 -12.23 15.98
C ALA A 85 4.02 -11.35 17.21
N VAL A 86 5.24 -11.35 17.75
CA VAL A 86 5.58 -10.48 18.89
C VAL A 86 5.45 -9.01 18.47
N GLY A 87 6.13 -8.59 17.40
CA GLY A 87 6.03 -7.22 16.91
C GLY A 87 4.69 -6.86 16.27
N GLU A 88 3.85 -7.86 15.98
CA GLU A 88 2.48 -7.64 15.51
C GLU A 88 1.49 -7.32 16.64
N ASN A 89 1.77 -7.85 17.83
CA ASN A 89 0.89 -7.74 18.99
C ASN A 89 1.40 -6.74 20.03
N TRP A 90 2.68 -6.37 19.97
CA TRP A 90 3.32 -5.51 20.97
C TRP A 90 4.34 -4.58 20.33
N THR A 91 4.46 -3.37 20.87
CA THR A 91 5.67 -2.56 20.70
C THR A 91 6.77 -3.03 21.64
N LYS A 92 7.99 -2.53 21.42
CA LYS A 92 9.12 -2.80 22.31
C LYS A 92 8.83 -2.27 23.72
N GLU A 93 8.32 -1.05 23.79
CA GLU A 93 7.97 -0.36 25.04
C GLU A 93 6.87 -1.12 25.78
N GLU A 94 5.81 -1.55 25.08
CA GLU A 94 4.74 -2.34 25.68
C GLU A 94 5.24 -3.67 26.28
N LEU A 95 6.24 -4.32 25.67
CA LEU A 95 6.86 -5.54 26.22
C LEU A 95 7.78 -5.27 27.40
N GLU A 96 8.50 -4.16 27.40
CA GLU A 96 9.38 -3.74 28.50
C GLU A 96 8.56 -3.34 29.73
N ASP A 97 7.44 -2.63 29.52
CA ASP A 97 6.50 -2.20 30.55
C ASP A 97 5.56 -3.32 31.02
N SER A 98 5.45 -4.40 30.25
CA SER A 98 4.77 -5.61 30.70
C SER A 98 5.60 -6.24 31.82
N GLU A 99 5.28 -5.93 33.07
CA GLU A 99 5.90 -6.50 34.28
C GLU A 99 5.64 -8.01 34.41
N PHE A 100 6.21 -8.79 33.49
CA PHE A 100 6.24 -10.24 33.51
C PHE A 100 7.07 -10.72 34.71
N SER A 101 6.47 -10.70 35.90
CA SER A 101 7.17 -11.01 37.16
C SER A 101 7.35 -12.52 37.37
N GLY A 102 8.45 -12.89 38.04
CA GLY A 102 8.80 -14.27 38.41
C GLY A 102 9.96 -14.86 37.61
N SER A 103 10.61 -15.89 38.16
CA SER A 103 11.82 -16.52 37.61
C SER A 103 11.65 -17.18 36.23
N ILE A 104 10.41 -17.33 35.76
CA ILE A 104 10.06 -17.96 34.47
C ILE A 104 9.80 -16.92 33.38
N LEU A 105 9.29 -15.73 33.73
CA LEU A 105 8.84 -14.74 32.76
C LEU A 105 9.62 -13.41 32.80
N GLY A 106 10.47 -13.19 33.82
CA GLY A 106 11.24 -11.94 33.98
C GLY A 106 12.22 -11.61 32.85
N GLY A 107 12.64 -12.61 32.05
CA GLY A 107 13.45 -12.39 30.84
C GLY A 107 12.66 -12.49 29.53
N PHE A 108 11.32 -12.65 29.60
CA PHE A 108 10.50 -12.91 28.43
C PHE A 108 10.42 -11.70 27.50
N GLY A 109 10.23 -10.48 28.02
CA GLY A 109 10.11 -9.27 27.19
C GLY A 109 11.32 -9.03 26.29
N GLU A 110 12.52 -8.93 26.89
CA GLU A 110 13.77 -8.68 26.15
C GLU A 110 14.10 -9.79 25.15
N SER A 111 13.98 -11.06 25.57
CA SER A 111 14.26 -12.20 24.68
C SER A 111 13.22 -12.33 23.56
N ALA A 112 11.94 -12.05 23.83
CA ALA A 112 10.89 -12.08 22.81
C ALA A 112 11.11 -11.02 21.73
N TRP A 113 11.47 -9.78 22.13
CA TRP A 113 11.76 -8.72 21.18
C TRP A 113 13.01 -9.01 20.34
N GLN A 114 14.09 -9.49 20.97
CA GLN A 114 15.29 -9.91 20.22
C GLN A 114 14.97 -11.03 19.21
N MET A 115 14.15 -12.01 19.59
CA MET A 115 13.72 -13.06 18.67
C MET A 115 12.86 -12.52 17.51
N TYR A 116 12.00 -11.53 17.76
CA TYR A 116 11.27 -10.81 16.72
C TYR A 116 12.21 -10.11 15.74
N GLU A 117 13.19 -9.35 16.24
CA GLU A 117 14.14 -8.63 15.39
C GLU A 117 14.95 -9.57 14.51
N ILE A 118 15.44 -10.68 15.07
CA ILE A 118 16.16 -11.71 14.32
C ILE A 118 15.24 -12.29 13.23
N ALA A 119 14.02 -12.69 13.57
CA ALA A 119 13.08 -13.23 12.61
C ALA A 119 12.77 -12.21 11.49
N LYS A 120 12.50 -10.95 11.84
CA LYS A 120 12.24 -9.86 10.90
C LYS A 120 13.41 -9.64 9.95
N GLN A 121 14.63 -9.52 10.47
CA GLN A 121 15.85 -9.33 9.67
C GLN A 121 16.04 -10.46 8.66
N ARG A 122 15.83 -11.72 9.08
CA ARG A 122 15.97 -12.89 8.22
C ARG A 122 14.95 -12.93 7.08
N ILE A 123 13.72 -12.50 7.35
CA ILE A 123 12.66 -12.40 6.33
C ILE A 123 12.90 -11.21 5.39
N ALA A 124 13.31 -10.06 5.92
CA ALA A 124 13.59 -8.86 5.14
C ALA A 124 14.88 -8.93 4.30
N TYR A 125 15.81 -9.83 4.63
CA TYR A 125 17.11 -9.90 3.95
C TYR A 125 17.01 -10.12 2.42
N GLU A 126 17.54 -9.21 1.60
CA GLU A 126 17.40 -9.25 0.13
C GLU A 126 18.51 -10.02 -0.60
N GLY A 127 19.56 -10.44 0.10
CA GLY A 127 20.71 -11.05 -0.55
C GLY A 127 21.55 -10.03 -1.31
N TRP A 128 22.20 -10.49 -2.37
CA TRP A 128 22.97 -9.66 -3.29
C TRP A 128 22.67 -10.08 -4.74
N PRO A 129 22.96 -9.22 -5.73
CA PRO A 129 22.73 -9.53 -7.13
C PRO A 129 23.38 -10.85 -7.55
N LEU A 130 22.66 -11.68 -8.29
CA LEU A 130 23.19 -12.94 -8.82
C LEU A 130 24.16 -12.64 -9.96
N ILE A 131 25.41 -13.07 -9.79
CA ILE A 131 26.48 -12.97 -10.77
C ILE A 131 27.10 -14.36 -10.88
N VAL A 132 27.42 -14.79 -12.10
CA VAL A 132 28.10 -16.06 -12.38
C VAL A 132 29.27 -15.77 -13.31
N ASP A 133 30.47 -16.14 -12.90
CA ASP A 133 31.71 -15.91 -13.67
C ASP A 133 31.90 -14.43 -14.05
N GLY A 134 31.58 -13.51 -13.13
CA GLY A 134 31.67 -12.07 -13.34
C GLY A 134 30.57 -11.46 -14.21
N LEU A 135 29.63 -12.25 -14.71
CA LEU A 135 28.51 -11.79 -15.54
C LEU A 135 27.21 -11.75 -14.75
N PRO A 136 26.42 -10.66 -14.82
CA PRO A 136 25.12 -10.63 -14.17
C PRO A 136 24.20 -11.73 -14.71
N PHE A 137 23.50 -12.38 -13.79
CA PHE A 137 22.58 -13.45 -14.11
C PHE A 137 21.20 -12.87 -14.43
N TYR A 138 20.91 -12.75 -15.73
CA TYR A 138 19.65 -12.21 -16.23
C TYR A 138 18.61 -13.32 -16.41
N ALA A 139 17.96 -13.72 -15.32
CA ALA A 139 16.70 -14.47 -15.37
C ALA A 139 15.57 -13.53 -14.98
N ILE A 140 14.46 -13.57 -15.72
CA ILE A 140 13.25 -12.82 -15.39
C ILE A 140 12.79 -13.25 -14.00
N ASP A 141 12.65 -12.30 -13.09
CA ASP A 141 11.96 -12.53 -11.83
C ASP A 141 10.47 -12.62 -12.13
N ASP A 142 9.97 -13.85 -12.14
CA ASP A 142 8.57 -14.19 -12.41
C ASP A 142 7.76 -14.35 -11.11
N THR A 143 8.33 -13.93 -9.97
CA THR A 143 7.62 -13.97 -8.71
C THR A 143 6.70 -12.76 -8.57
N SER A 144 5.42 -13.04 -8.31
CA SER A 144 4.51 -12.04 -7.75
C SER A 144 4.57 -12.14 -6.23
N SER A 145 4.57 -10.99 -5.56
CA SER A 145 4.46 -10.92 -4.10
C SER A 145 3.36 -9.94 -3.71
N PHE A 146 2.80 -10.17 -2.53
CA PHE A 146 1.93 -9.20 -1.87
C PHE A 146 2.75 -8.52 -0.78
N GLU A 147 2.87 -7.20 -0.83
CA GLU A 147 3.58 -6.42 0.19
C GLU A 147 2.57 -5.87 1.19
N PHE A 148 2.86 -6.05 2.47
CA PHE A 148 2.13 -5.40 3.56
C PHE A 148 3.06 -5.14 4.73
N ASP A 149 3.01 -3.91 5.25
CA ASP A 149 3.83 -3.44 6.39
C ASP A 149 5.34 -3.72 6.23
N GLY A 150 5.87 -3.47 5.02
CA GLY A 150 7.28 -3.68 4.70
C GLY A 150 7.72 -5.15 4.65
N MET A 151 6.76 -6.09 4.60
CA MET A 151 7.03 -7.52 4.44
C MET A 151 6.44 -8.06 3.14
N HIS A 152 7.21 -8.87 2.43
CA HIS A 152 6.78 -9.54 1.21
C HIS A 152 6.26 -10.95 1.50
N TYR A 153 4.99 -11.17 1.15
CA TYR A 153 4.31 -12.45 1.20
C TYR A 153 4.24 -13.07 -0.19
N ALA A 154 4.28 -14.40 -0.30
CA ALA A 154 4.19 -15.07 -1.59
C ALA A 154 2.84 -14.82 -2.32
N SER A 155 1.80 -14.44 -1.58
CA SER A 155 0.50 -14.04 -2.11
C SER A 155 -0.33 -13.36 -1.02
N LEU A 156 -1.46 -12.77 -1.41
CA LEU A 156 -2.45 -12.26 -0.45
C LEU A 156 -2.94 -13.37 0.50
N ALA A 157 -3.19 -14.58 -0.02
CA ALA A 157 -3.59 -15.71 0.80
C ALA A 157 -2.51 -16.08 1.84
N ALA A 158 -1.23 -16.05 1.45
CA ALA A 158 -0.12 -16.28 2.38
C ALA A 158 -0.03 -15.19 3.47
N CYS A 159 -0.37 -13.95 3.13
CA CYS A 159 -0.49 -12.85 4.09
C CYS A 159 -1.65 -13.08 5.07
N VAL A 160 -2.84 -13.44 4.59
CA VAL A 160 -3.99 -13.81 5.44
C VAL A 160 -3.62 -14.96 6.38
N GLU A 161 -2.99 -16.02 5.87
CA GLU A 161 -2.51 -17.14 6.69
C GLU A 161 -1.59 -16.69 7.81
N PHE A 162 -0.66 -15.78 7.51
CA PHE A 162 0.26 -15.25 8.50
C PHE A 162 -0.51 -14.58 9.64
N PHE A 163 -1.43 -13.65 9.34
CA PHE A 163 -2.16 -12.92 10.38
C PHE A 163 -3.14 -13.80 11.16
N VAL A 164 -3.79 -14.77 10.52
CA VAL A 164 -4.63 -15.76 11.20
C VAL A 164 -3.80 -16.50 12.26
N ASN A 165 -2.59 -16.94 11.91
CA ASN A 165 -1.72 -17.67 12.83
C ASN A 165 -1.00 -16.77 13.86
N ALA A 166 -0.68 -15.52 13.50
CA ALA A 166 0.07 -14.59 14.34
C ALA A 166 -0.80 -13.83 15.35
N SER A 167 -2.03 -13.49 14.97
CA SER A 167 -2.92 -12.61 15.75
C SER A 167 -4.21 -13.28 16.24
N ASP A 168 -4.42 -14.56 15.93
CA ASP A 168 -5.66 -15.31 16.25
C ASP A 168 -6.91 -14.61 15.69
N VAL A 169 -6.79 -14.03 14.50
CA VAL A 169 -7.92 -13.39 13.81
C VAL A 169 -8.76 -14.41 13.06
N ASP A 170 -10.04 -14.12 12.91
CA ASP A 170 -10.96 -14.96 12.17
C ASP A 170 -10.67 -14.92 10.66
N ARG A 171 -10.32 -16.07 10.09
CA ARG A 171 -9.94 -16.23 8.67
C ARG A 171 -11.05 -15.80 7.73
N ASP A 172 -12.26 -16.26 7.96
CA ASP A 172 -13.38 -16.03 7.05
C ASP A 172 -13.78 -14.56 7.06
N LEU A 173 -13.76 -13.92 8.24
CA LEU A 173 -13.97 -12.48 8.36
C LEU A 173 -12.89 -11.70 7.61
N LEU A 174 -11.61 -11.97 7.87
CA LEU A 174 -10.52 -11.25 7.22
C LEU A 174 -10.57 -11.39 5.70
N THR A 175 -10.78 -12.61 5.21
CA THR A 175 -10.81 -12.89 3.76
C THR A 175 -11.97 -12.15 3.09
N GLN A 176 -13.19 -12.27 3.62
CA GLN A 176 -14.37 -11.63 3.02
C GLN A 176 -14.32 -10.11 3.08
N VAL A 177 -13.82 -9.53 4.18
CA VAL A 177 -13.67 -8.07 4.26
C VAL A 177 -12.64 -7.59 3.23
N VAL A 178 -11.50 -8.29 3.06
CA VAL A 178 -10.52 -7.95 2.01
C VAL A 178 -11.13 -8.04 0.61
N ASP A 179 -11.98 -9.02 0.34
CA ASP A 179 -12.66 -9.13 -0.96
C ASP A 179 -13.60 -7.93 -1.22
N ILE A 180 -14.24 -7.41 -0.18
CA ILE A 180 -15.12 -6.24 -0.25
C ILE A 180 -14.32 -4.95 -0.44
N VAL A 181 -13.33 -4.69 0.42
CA VAL A 181 -12.58 -3.41 0.48
C VAL A 181 -11.37 -3.39 -0.44
N THR A 182 -11.09 -4.51 -1.10
CA THR A 182 -9.93 -4.81 -1.94
C THR A 182 -8.60 -4.97 -1.19
N PRO A 183 -7.59 -5.65 -1.78
CA PRO A 183 -6.27 -5.81 -1.17
C PRO A 183 -5.54 -4.50 -0.85
N ALA A 184 -5.86 -3.41 -1.57
CA ALA A 184 -5.28 -2.10 -1.31
C ALA A 184 -5.63 -1.56 0.10
N ARG A 185 -6.75 -2.02 0.68
CA ARG A 185 -7.19 -1.67 2.04
C ARG A 185 -7.03 -2.83 3.02
N PHE A 186 -6.05 -3.70 2.80
CA PHE A 186 -5.79 -4.85 3.68
C PHE A 186 -5.60 -4.43 5.16
N GLY A 187 -4.90 -3.33 5.43
CA GLY A 187 -4.74 -2.83 6.80
C GLY A 187 -6.06 -2.48 7.50
N TYR A 188 -7.04 -1.95 6.76
CA TYR A 188 -8.38 -1.70 7.26
C TYR A 188 -9.11 -3.02 7.58
N ALA A 189 -9.08 -3.99 6.66
CA ALA A 189 -9.67 -5.30 6.87
C ALA A 189 -9.06 -6.04 8.07
N LEU A 190 -7.73 -6.00 8.21
CA LEU A 190 -7.01 -6.59 9.33
C LEU A 190 -7.41 -5.96 10.67
N LYS A 191 -7.56 -4.63 10.72
CA LYS A 191 -8.03 -3.93 11.92
C LYS A 191 -9.40 -4.43 12.36
N ILE A 192 -10.34 -4.59 11.43
CA ILE A 192 -11.69 -5.12 11.72
C ILE A 192 -11.59 -6.54 12.25
N ALA A 193 -10.78 -7.40 11.61
CA ALA A 193 -10.60 -8.78 12.03
C ALA A 193 -9.98 -8.87 13.45
N LYS A 194 -9.01 -8.01 13.76
CA LYS A 194 -8.38 -7.91 15.10
C LYS A 194 -9.33 -7.44 16.19
N LEU A 195 -10.28 -6.55 15.88
CA LEU A 195 -11.28 -6.08 16.83
C LEU A 195 -12.35 -7.14 17.14
N ASN A 196 -12.52 -8.12 16.24
CA ASN A 196 -13.58 -9.12 16.30
C ASN A 196 -13.03 -10.55 16.44
N LYS A 197 -12.06 -10.74 17.35
CA LYS A 197 -11.52 -12.08 17.66
C LYS A 197 -12.63 -12.96 18.24
N ARG A 198 -12.64 -14.24 17.85
CA ARG A 198 -13.61 -15.26 18.34
C ARG A 198 -15.08 -14.86 18.13
N ILE A 199 -15.38 -14.30 16.97
CA ILE A 199 -16.72 -13.87 16.56
C ILE A 199 -17.66 -15.05 16.29
N SER A 200 -18.95 -14.90 16.61
CA SER A 200 -19.97 -15.87 16.22
C SER A 200 -20.30 -15.77 14.73
N PRO A 201 -20.75 -16.86 14.08
CA PRO A 201 -21.11 -16.81 12.65
C PRO A 201 -22.15 -15.72 12.32
N ALA A 202 -23.17 -15.56 13.15
CA ALA A 202 -24.20 -14.54 12.95
C ALA A 202 -23.64 -13.11 13.02
N ARG A 203 -22.76 -12.83 13.99
CA ARG A 203 -22.14 -11.51 14.12
C ARG A 203 -21.15 -11.26 12.98
N ARG A 204 -20.45 -12.30 12.51
CA ARG A 204 -19.55 -12.23 11.36
C ARG A 204 -20.31 -11.80 10.10
N THR A 205 -21.42 -12.46 9.80
CA THR A 205 -22.29 -12.10 8.67
C THR A 205 -22.75 -10.66 8.79
N GLN A 206 -23.23 -10.23 9.96
CA GLN A 206 -23.66 -8.84 10.16
C GLN A 206 -22.55 -7.83 9.83
N ILE A 207 -21.33 -8.05 10.31
CA ILE A 207 -20.21 -7.12 10.06
C ILE A 207 -19.88 -7.06 8.56
N ILE A 208 -19.89 -8.21 7.89
CA ILE A 208 -19.62 -8.30 6.45
C ILE A 208 -20.68 -7.54 5.66
N ASP A 209 -21.96 -7.73 6.01
CA ASP A 209 -23.08 -7.04 5.37
C ASP A 209 -23.02 -5.53 5.61
N ASP A 210 -22.76 -5.09 6.84
CA ASP A 210 -22.62 -3.67 7.20
C ASP A 210 -21.52 -2.98 6.37
N ILE A 211 -20.36 -3.64 6.24
CA ILE A 211 -19.24 -3.11 5.43
C ILE A 211 -19.59 -3.11 3.95
N ALA A 212 -20.27 -4.15 3.45
CA ALA A 212 -20.68 -4.20 2.06
C ALA A 212 -21.65 -3.07 1.69
N VAL A 213 -22.61 -2.76 2.57
CA VAL A 213 -23.52 -1.63 2.40
C VAL A 213 -22.74 -0.31 2.39
N GLN A 214 -21.87 -0.10 3.38
CA GLN A 214 -21.08 1.12 3.47
C GLN A 214 -20.23 1.36 2.21
N GLU A 215 -19.59 0.32 1.66
CA GLU A 215 -18.76 0.47 0.46
C GLU A 215 -19.57 0.76 -0.81
N VAL A 216 -20.85 0.36 -0.85
CA VAL A 216 -21.76 0.76 -1.94
C VAL A 216 -22.14 2.22 -1.79
N GLU A 217 -22.54 2.65 -0.59
CA GLU A 217 -22.90 4.04 -0.29
C GLU A 217 -21.72 5.00 -0.58
N ASP A 218 -20.50 4.66 -0.13
CA ASP A 218 -19.30 5.45 -0.37
C ASP A 218 -18.99 5.59 -1.88
N ARG A 219 -19.20 4.52 -2.67
CA ARG A 219 -18.99 4.55 -4.12
C ARG A 219 -20.05 5.37 -4.84
N GLU A 220 -21.30 5.32 -4.39
CA GLU A 220 -22.38 6.14 -4.95
C GLU A 220 -22.14 7.61 -4.65
N ALA A 221 -21.80 7.96 -3.40
CA ALA A 221 -21.45 9.32 -3.01
C ALA A 221 -20.25 9.87 -3.79
N GLU A 222 -19.21 9.06 -4.02
CA GLU A 222 -18.06 9.48 -4.83
C GLU A 222 -18.43 9.69 -6.30
N ARG A 223 -19.30 8.85 -6.86
CA ARG A 223 -19.82 9.05 -8.23
C ARG A 223 -20.64 10.32 -8.34
N GLU A 224 -21.49 10.61 -7.37
CA GLU A 224 -22.27 11.84 -7.32
C GLU A 224 -21.36 13.07 -7.23
N ARG A 225 -20.34 13.04 -6.36
CA ARG A 225 -19.33 14.10 -6.26
C ARG A 225 -18.55 14.30 -7.57
N LEU A 226 -18.12 13.22 -8.21
CA LEU A 226 -17.44 13.29 -9.49
C LEU A 226 -18.37 13.80 -10.61
N ALA A 227 -19.66 13.45 -10.58
CA ALA A 227 -20.64 13.98 -11.51
C ALA A 227 -20.88 15.48 -11.30
N MET A 228 -20.97 15.93 -10.04
CA MET A 228 -21.05 17.35 -9.69
C MET A 228 -19.78 18.10 -10.14
N ASN A 229 -18.58 17.61 -9.82
CA ASN A 229 -17.32 18.20 -10.27
C ASN A 229 -17.16 18.20 -11.80
N ALA A 230 -17.66 17.17 -12.49
CA ALA A 230 -17.67 17.13 -13.96
C ALA A 230 -18.62 18.17 -14.57
N GLN A 231 -19.69 18.53 -13.85
CA GLN A 231 -20.57 19.63 -14.19
C GLN A 231 -19.88 20.99 -13.94
N ASP A 232 -19.06 21.10 -12.87
CA ASP A 232 -18.24 22.28 -12.59
C ASP A 232 -17.12 22.54 -13.63
N HIS A 233 -16.62 21.49 -14.29
CA HIS A 233 -15.60 21.62 -15.36
C HIS A 233 -16.11 22.28 -16.66
N ALA A 234 -17.39 22.63 -16.76
CA ALA A 234 -17.91 23.44 -17.87
C ALA A 234 -17.57 24.93 -17.71
N ILE A 235 -17.37 25.41 -16.48
CA ILE A 235 -17.02 26.80 -16.22
C ILE A 235 -15.52 27.01 -16.46
N VAL A 236 -15.20 27.98 -17.30
CA VAL A 236 -13.85 28.37 -17.68
C VAL A 236 -13.49 29.68 -16.98
N GLU A 237 -12.27 29.76 -16.45
CA GLU A 237 -11.74 31.03 -15.94
C GLU A 237 -11.66 32.07 -17.06
N ILE A 238 -11.88 33.34 -16.72
CA ILE A 238 -11.87 34.43 -17.69
C ILE A 238 -11.05 35.60 -17.17
N THR A 239 -10.32 36.26 -18.08
CA THR A 239 -9.58 37.47 -17.77
C THR A 239 -10.32 38.70 -18.30
N VAL A 240 -10.70 39.61 -17.40
CA VAL A 240 -11.36 40.87 -17.73
C VAL A 240 -10.51 42.02 -17.18
N SER A 241 -10.13 42.95 -18.06
CA SER A 241 -9.34 44.14 -17.67
C SER A 241 -8.06 43.83 -16.87
N GLY A 242 -7.44 42.67 -17.13
CA GLY A 242 -6.21 42.22 -16.46
C GLY A 242 -6.41 41.51 -15.11
N ALA A 243 -7.65 41.35 -14.65
CA ALA A 243 -7.99 40.53 -13.49
C ALA A 243 -8.60 39.20 -13.94
N ILE A 244 -8.30 38.12 -13.19
CA ILE A 244 -8.81 36.77 -13.49
C ILE A 244 -10.00 36.51 -12.57
N ALA A 245 -11.14 36.16 -13.15
CA ALA A 245 -12.25 35.52 -12.45
C ALA A 245 -12.02 33.99 -12.50
N PRO A 246 -11.58 33.37 -11.39
CA PRO A 246 -11.31 31.94 -11.37
C PRO A 246 -12.62 31.14 -11.34
N THR A 247 -12.58 29.90 -11.82
CA THR A 247 -13.74 29.01 -11.93
C THR A 247 -14.52 28.89 -10.62
N PHE A 248 -13.83 28.69 -9.50
CA PHE A 248 -14.46 28.58 -8.17
C PHE A 248 -15.25 29.83 -7.75
N ALA A 249 -14.80 31.03 -8.16
CA ALA A 249 -15.46 32.28 -7.80
C ALA A 249 -16.72 32.50 -8.66
N ILE A 250 -16.66 32.12 -9.94
CA ILE A 250 -17.80 32.16 -10.85
C ILE A 250 -18.87 31.16 -10.39
N GLN A 251 -18.47 29.93 -10.07
CA GLN A 251 -19.37 28.90 -9.54
C GLN A 251 -20.04 29.36 -8.25
N TRP A 252 -19.27 29.93 -7.31
CA TRP A 252 -19.79 30.46 -6.06
C TRP A 252 -20.89 31.53 -6.28
N ALA A 253 -20.72 32.39 -7.29
CA ALA A 253 -21.71 33.40 -7.65
C ALA A 253 -22.98 32.77 -8.24
N MET A 254 -22.83 31.77 -9.13
CA MET A 254 -23.96 31.03 -9.70
C MET A 254 -24.76 30.29 -8.62
N ASP A 255 -24.08 29.58 -7.70
CA ASP A 255 -24.71 28.81 -6.62
C ASP A 255 -25.54 29.69 -5.67
N ARG A 256 -25.17 30.97 -5.54
CA ARG A 256 -25.84 31.97 -4.70
C ARG A 256 -26.81 32.86 -5.47
N GLY A 257 -27.00 32.61 -6.76
CA GLY A 257 -27.87 33.41 -7.63
C GLY A 257 -27.40 34.85 -7.83
N ALA A 258 -26.10 35.12 -7.68
CA ALA A 258 -25.48 36.43 -7.90
C ALA A 258 -25.16 36.64 -9.39
N HIS A 259 -26.19 36.82 -10.21
CA HIS A 259 -26.07 36.98 -11.67
C HIS A 259 -25.67 38.40 -12.12
N THR A 260 -25.62 39.37 -11.21
CA THR A 260 -25.29 40.78 -11.50
C THR A 260 -24.27 41.32 -10.51
N LEU A 261 -23.52 42.36 -10.89
CA LEU A 261 -22.56 43.01 -9.99
C LEU A 261 -23.25 43.49 -8.71
N SER A 262 -24.45 44.09 -8.85
CA SER A 262 -25.23 44.55 -7.70
C SER A 262 -25.62 43.42 -6.75
N ALA A 263 -25.92 42.22 -7.25
CA ALA A 263 -26.23 41.07 -6.40
C ALA A 263 -24.98 40.54 -5.69
N LEU A 264 -23.84 40.49 -6.38
CA LEU A 264 -22.55 40.08 -5.81
C LEU A 264 -22.08 40.99 -4.67
N CYS A 265 -22.24 42.30 -4.81
CA CYS A 265 -21.85 43.26 -3.77
C CYS A 265 -22.64 43.07 -2.46
N LEU A 266 -23.86 42.52 -2.51
CA LEU A 266 -24.63 42.20 -1.30
C LEU A 266 -24.09 40.99 -0.54
N LEU A 267 -23.28 40.16 -1.20
CA LEU A 267 -22.73 38.93 -0.65
C LEU A 267 -21.22 39.05 -0.38
N GLU A 268 -20.67 40.27 -0.35
CA GLU A 268 -19.23 40.52 -0.15
C GLU A 268 -18.70 39.85 1.13
N ASP A 269 -19.36 40.09 2.26
CA ASP A 269 -18.94 39.52 3.55
C ASP A 269 -18.96 37.98 3.51
N GLU A 270 -20.00 37.39 2.92
CA GLU A 270 -20.13 35.93 2.80
C GLU A 270 -19.05 35.33 1.89
N TYR A 271 -18.68 36.03 0.81
CA TYR A 271 -17.57 35.62 -0.05
C TYR A 271 -16.26 35.54 0.73
N PHE A 272 -15.95 36.59 1.49
CA PHE A 272 -14.70 36.63 2.25
C PHE A 272 -14.68 35.63 3.41
N ASP A 273 -15.83 35.31 4.00
CA ASP A 273 -15.95 34.26 5.02
C ASP A 273 -15.68 32.86 4.44
N ASP A 274 -16.26 32.54 3.28
CA ASP A 274 -16.07 31.25 2.61
C ASP A 274 -14.63 31.06 2.10
N PHE A 275 -14.02 32.14 1.62
CA PHE A 275 -12.68 32.10 1.01
C PHE A 275 -11.55 32.62 1.93
N GLN A 276 -11.80 32.75 3.24
CA GLN A 276 -10.77 33.17 4.21
C GLN A 276 -9.49 32.32 4.14
N HIS A 277 -9.63 31.04 3.77
CA HIS A 277 -8.56 30.06 3.68
C HIS A 277 -7.55 30.33 2.54
N LEU A 278 -7.93 31.12 1.52
CA LEU A 278 -7.03 31.51 0.43
C LEU A 278 -5.99 32.57 0.85
N GLY A 279 -6.22 33.23 1.99
CA GLY A 279 -5.45 34.38 2.44
C GLY A 279 -5.89 35.69 1.78
N GLY A 280 -5.81 36.80 2.52
CA GLY A 280 -6.47 38.06 2.15
C GLY A 280 -6.12 38.61 0.77
N ALA A 281 -4.87 38.47 0.31
CA ALA A 281 -4.46 38.95 -1.00
C ALA A 281 -5.08 38.13 -2.15
N ALA A 282 -5.16 36.81 -2.01
CA ALA A 282 -5.72 35.93 -3.03
C ALA A 282 -7.24 36.02 -3.08
N ALA A 283 -7.90 36.05 -1.92
CA ALA A 283 -9.35 36.24 -1.82
C ALA A 283 -9.79 37.59 -2.40
N PHE A 284 -9.05 38.67 -2.14
CA PHE A 284 -9.34 39.98 -2.72
C PHE A 284 -9.14 40.00 -4.24
N ALA A 285 -8.08 39.37 -4.74
CA ALA A 285 -7.81 39.28 -6.17
C ALA A 285 -8.90 38.50 -6.92
N SER A 286 -9.36 37.37 -6.36
CA SER A 286 -10.44 36.57 -6.97
C SER A 286 -11.79 37.28 -6.90
N TYR A 287 -12.10 37.99 -5.80
CA TYR A 287 -13.32 38.79 -5.69
C TYR A 287 -13.32 39.95 -6.69
N ASN A 288 -12.21 40.69 -6.81
CA ASN A 288 -12.07 41.77 -7.79
C ASN A 288 -12.19 41.25 -9.24
N GLY A 289 -11.61 40.09 -9.55
CA GLY A 289 -11.78 39.46 -10.85
C GLY A 289 -13.24 39.11 -11.14
N LEU A 290 -13.94 38.54 -10.16
CA LEU A 290 -15.36 38.21 -10.26
C LEU A 290 -16.25 39.46 -10.42
N GLN A 291 -15.97 40.54 -9.70
CA GLN A 291 -16.66 41.83 -9.86
C GLN A 291 -16.52 42.36 -11.28
N LEU A 292 -15.30 42.39 -11.82
CA LEU A 292 -15.04 42.85 -13.19
C LEU A 292 -15.71 41.94 -14.24
N TYR A 293 -15.78 40.64 -13.98
CA TYR A 293 -16.49 39.71 -14.85
C TYR A 293 -18.00 39.96 -14.87
N LEU A 294 -18.64 40.14 -13.71
CA LEU A 294 -20.07 40.44 -13.65
C LEU A 294 -20.41 41.84 -14.19
N ASP A 295 -19.53 42.83 -14.00
CA ASP A 295 -19.66 44.16 -14.61
C ASP A 295 -19.64 44.08 -16.14
N ALA A 296 -18.70 43.31 -16.71
CA ALA A 296 -18.63 43.10 -18.15
C ALA A 296 -19.86 42.34 -18.71
N ARG A 297 -20.45 41.43 -17.91
CA ARG A 297 -21.68 40.72 -18.27
C ARG A 297 -22.94 41.59 -18.29
N GLU A 298 -22.90 42.82 -17.76
CA GLU A 298 -24.02 43.76 -17.90
C GLU A 298 -24.18 44.29 -19.34
N ASP A 299 -23.15 44.12 -20.20
CA ASP A 299 -23.21 44.41 -21.63
C ASP A 299 -23.54 43.13 -22.44
N GLU A 300 -24.77 43.05 -22.97
CA GLU A 300 -25.24 41.93 -23.80
C GLU A 300 -24.35 41.66 -25.03
N ALA A 301 -23.77 42.71 -25.63
CA ALA A 301 -22.89 42.53 -26.79
C ALA A 301 -21.56 41.87 -26.37
N TRP A 302 -21.06 42.23 -25.19
CA TRP A 302 -19.86 41.63 -24.64
C TRP A 302 -20.08 40.14 -24.30
N VAL A 303 -21.21 39.81 -23.67
CA VAL A 303 -21.57 38.42 -23.33
C VAL A 303 -21.57 37.52 -24.56
N GLU A 304 -22.17 37.98 -25.66
CA GLU A 304 -22.30 37.16 -26.86
C GLU A 304 -20.95 36.90 -27.57
N GLU A 305 -20.04 37.89 -27.54
CA GLU A 305 -18.76 37.84 -28.25
C GLU A 305 -17.61 37.27 -27.40
N ASN A 306 -17.63 37.45 -26.08
CA ASN A 306 -16.45 37.23 -25.22
C ASN A 306 -16.66 36.26 -24.05
N ASP A 307 -17.90 35.91 -23.69
CA ASP A 307 -18.15 35.09 -22.50
C ASP A 307 -18.18 33.58 -22.80
N PRO A 308 -17.18 32.80 -22.35
CA PRO A 308 -17.13 31.36 -22.57
C PRO A 308 -18.14 30.59 -21.71
N ASN A 309 -18.72 31.22 -20.68
CA ASN A 309 -19.65 30.61 -19.74
C ASN A 309 -21.10 31.05 -19.98
N LYS A 310 -21.40 31.73 -21.09
CA LYS A 310 -22.72 32.37 -21.32
C LYS A 310 -23.91 31.42 -21.21
N ASP A 311 -23.75 30.17 -21.64
CA ASP A 311 -24.81 29.15 -21.64
C ASP A 311 -25.02 28.51 -20.26
N MET A 312 -24.14 28.81 -19.29
CA MET A 312 -24.15 28.23 -17.93
C MET A 312 -24.77 29.14 -16.88
N TRP A 313 -25.05 30.40 -17.21
CA TRP A 313 -25.72 31.39 -16.36
C TRP A 313 -27.24 31.36 -16.52
#